data_AF-A0A177AR94-F1
#
_entry.id   AF-A0A177AR94-F1
#
_cell.length_a   1.000
_cell.length_b   1.000
_cell.length_c   1.000
_cell.angle_alpha   90.00
_cell.angle_beta   90.00
_cell.angle_gamma   90.00
#
_symmetry.space_group_name_H-M   'P 1'
#
loop_
_entity.id
_entity.type
_entity.pdbx_description
1 polymer ?
#
loop_
_entity_poly.entity_id
_entity_poly.type
_entity_poly.pdbx_seq_one_letter_code
_entity_poly.pdbx_strand_id
1 'polypeptide(L)'
;MNDLNLKTKESALFALNSLPDSRTNLQTNCIKEYFKQFEFFNDKNDEFVYKYAATAVLAVTEITGCDILRDNEEYDSWCILLHGFCENVFNGMVEHYQPGKVFGIISEDTNRCKYHKGNLRTLEKLCIFACIPAYNVDIIYSIQLKNSREILEENKIVAVTIEDNCGKDDLNKSGITLANATEEFLIKSLFDEKDTYNMESFYYHFLLTYKIFLPNIVNLCKFIENSLELNKSVEKIFQFVYHWVDFHFEDFETNLNLINFLNKFIDLFKKISSPVCHYDEMLLELCSVKASIIDFKLVFDSQNCKKDYKFLVDTNGNYKKLFILSSNTNLVDLKGFEIISINSINVMNMDFKSLLSIQYLNSSEMNLQIRYNFLDINKMQDEYWLIHSNEVPCQYDDKCCHSFVILYIML
;
A
#
# COMPACT_ATOMS: atom_id res chain seq x y z
N MET A 1 24.34 -19.28 7.88
CA MET A 1 23.97 -18.01 8.53
C MET A 1 24.76 -17.71 9.82
N ASN A 2 25.44 -18.68 10.46
CA ASN A 2 26.08 -18.44 11.77
C ASN A 2 27.49 -17.83 11.74
N ASP A 3 28.31 -18.09 10.70
CA ASP A 3 29.70 -17.61 10.68
C ASP A 3 29.85 -16.11 10.40
N LEU A 4 28.92 -15.54 9.61
CA LEU A 4 28.92 -14.11 9.29
C LEU A 4 28.60 -13.29 10.55
N ASN A 5 27.54 -13.66 11.27
CA ASN A 5 27.14 -13.00 12.52
C ASN A 5 28.21 -13.11 13.62
N LEU A 6 28.93 -14.25 13.69
CA LEU A 6 30.03 -14.42 14.63
C LEU A 6 31.18 -13.45 14.35
N LYS A 7 31.59 -13.32 13.08
CA LYS A 7 32.64 -12.38 12.66
C LYS A 7 32.24 -10.92 12.88
N THR A 8 30.98 -10.57 12.61
CA THR A 8 30.46 -9.21 12.85
C THR A 8 30.50 -8.88 14.35
N LYS A 9 30.09 -9.82 15.21
CA LYS A 9 30.14 -9.68 16.66
C LYS A 9 31.57 -9.49 17.17
N GLU A 10 32.51 -10.34 16.78
CA GLU A 10 33.91 -10.25 17.23
C GLU A 10 34.55 -8.93 16.81
N SER A 11 34.31 -8.50 15.58
CA SER A 11 34.82 -7.24 15.04
C SER A 11 34.23 -6.03 15.79
N ALA A 12 32.94 -6.07 16.11
CA ALA A 12 32.26 -5.01 16.85
C ALA A 12 32.74 -4.94 18.32
N LEU A 13 32.91 -6.10 18.98
CA LEU A 13 33.45 -6.14 20.35
C LEU A 13 34.90 -5.62 20.38
N PHE A 14 35.71 -5.97 19.38
CA PHE A 14 37.06 -5.43 19.24
C PHE A 14 37.05 -3.90 19.05
N ALA A 15 36.12 -3.38 18.25
CA ALA A 15 35.94 -1.94 18.07
C ALA A 15 35.45 -1.23 19.36
N LEU A 16 34.58 -1.88 20.15
CA LEU A 16 34.07 -1.36 21.42
C LEU A 16 35.13 -1.29 22.53
N ASN A 17 36.19 -2.09 22.45
CA ASN A 17 37.34 -1.98 23.37
C ASN A 17 38.05 -0.62 23.25
N SER A 18 37.94 0.06 22.11
CA SER A 18 38.48 1.42 21.95
C SER A 18 37.57 2.42 22.66
N LEU A 19 38.14 3.38 23.38
CA LEU A 19 37.38 4.46 24.03
C LEU A 19 36.64 5.31 23.00
N PRO A 20 35.46 5.87 23.34
CA PRO A 20 34.67 6.73 22.44
C PRO A 20 35.48 7.79 21.70
N ASP A 21 36.35 8.53 22.40
CA ASP A 21 37.14 9.63 21.83
C ASP A 21 38.25 9.17 20.87
N SER A 22 38.65 7.90 20.97
CA SER A 22 39.70 7.30 20.14
C SER A 22 39.16 6.48 18.96
N ARG A 23 37.83 6.38 18.86
CA ARG A 23 37.16 5.48 17.92
C ARG A 23 37.10 6.08 16.52
N THR A 24 37.56 5.33 15.52
CA THR A 24 37.48 5.73 14.11
C THR A 24 36.09 5.54 13.52
N ASN A 25 35.76 6.25 12.45
CA ASN A 25 34.48 6.10 11.74
C ASN A 25 34.20 4.65 11.30
N LEU A 26 35.24 3.92 10.87
CA LEU A 26 35.12 2.51 10.49
C LEU A 26 34.75 1.62 11.69
N GLN A 27 35.41 1.83 12.83
CA GLN A 27 35.10 1.12 14.07
C GLN A 27 33.67 1.43 14.55
N THR A 28 33.27 2.70 14.54
CA THR A 28 31.90 3.10 14.89
C THR A 28 30.87 2.44 13.98
N ASN A 29 31.11 2.39 12.67
CA ASN A 29 30.21 1.72 11.74
C ASN A 29 30.14 0.20 11.99
N CYS A 30 31.25 -0.46 12.32
CA CYS A 30 31.22 -1.88 12.68
C CYS A 30 30.33 -2.16 13.91
N ILE A 31 30.41 -1.29 14.92
CA ILE A 31 29.56 -1.39 16.12
C ILE A 31 28.10 -1.11 15.78
N LYS A 32 27.83 -0.08 14.97
CA LYS A 32 26.49 0.26 14.50
C LYS A 32 25.81 -0.93 13.82
N GLU A 33 26.49 -1.59 12.89
CA GLU A 33 25.94 -2.74 12.16
C GLU A 33 25.70 -3.95 13.07
N TYR A 34 26.47 -4.10 14.15
CA TYR A 34 26.19 -5.09 15.17
C TYR A 34 24.96 -4.73 16.02
N PHE A 35 24.83 -3.46 16.43
CA PHE A 35 23.68 -3.01 17.23
C PHE A 35 22.34 -3.09 16.49
N LYS A 36 22.32 -2.85 15.18
CA LYS A 36 21.12 -3.03 14.33
C LYS A 36 20.53 -4.44 14.34
N GLN A 37 21.26 -5.44 14.85
CA GLN A 37 20.75 -6.81 14.98
C GLN A 37 19.81 -6.98 16.18
N PHE A 38 19.80 -6.04 17.13
CA PHE A 38 18.94 -6.09 18.31
C PHE A 38 17.61 -5.37 18.06
N GLU A 39 16.53 -5.97 18.54
CA GLU A 39 15.15 -5.49 18.35
C GLU A 39 14.95 -4.04 18.78
N PHE A 40 15.61 -3.62 19.86
CA PHE A 40 15.53 -2.25 20.37
C PHE A 40 15.94 -1.18 19.34
N PHE A 41 16.83 -1.50 18.38
CA PHE A 41 17.31 -0.53 17.41
C PHE A 41 16.52 -0.55 16.09
N ASN A 42 15.53 -1.43 15.93
CA ASN A 42 14.78 -1.59 14.68
C ASN A 42 13.92 -0.37 14.33
N ASP A 43 13.46 0.38 15.34
CA ASP A 43 12.62 1.58 15.20
C ASP A 43 13.45 2.88 15.30
N LYS A 44 14.78 2.79 15.43
CA LYS A 44 15.67 3.95 15.61
C LYS A 44 16.32 4.34 14.30
N ASN A 45 16.55 5.65 14.09
CA ASN A 45 17.17 6.12 12.85
C ASN A 45 18.67 5.81 12.81
N ASP A 46 19.26 5.76 11.61
CA ASP A 46 20.66 5.33 11.43
C ASP A 46 21.66 6.22 12.18
N GLU A 47 21.36 7.51 12.28
CA GLU A 47 22.18 8.52 12.98
C GLU A 47 22.14 8.34 14.51
N PHE A 48 20.99 7.95 15.06
CA PHE A 48 20.82 7.58 16.46
C PHE A 48 21.66 6.35 16.78
N VAL A 49 21.56 5.29 15.96
CA VAL A 49 22.36 4.07 16.18
C VAL A 49 23.85 4.37 16.02
N TYR A 50 24.24 5.20 15.05
CA TYR A 50 25.61 5.66 14.88
C TYR A 50 26.12 6.43 16.10
N LYS A 51 25.33 7.38 16.63
CA LYS A 51 25.74 8.16 17.80
C LYS A 51 25.82 7.30 19.04
N TYR A 52 24.87 6.38 19.22
CA TYR A 52 24.90 5.38 20.29
C TYR A 52 26.20 4.56 20.19
N ALA A 53 26.49 4.00 19.02
CA ALA A 53 27.71 3.25 18.73
C ALA A 53 28.99 4.07 18.92
N ALA A 54 28.97 5.38 18.68
CA ALA A 54 30.12 6.27 18.90
C ALA A 54 30.37 6.55 20.39
N THR A 55 29.32 6.53 21.21
CA THR A 55 29.37 6.96 22.61
C THR A 55 29.44 5.77 23.59
N ALA A 56 29.04 4.59 23.14
CA ALA A 56 29.04 3.37 23.94
C ALA A 56 30.45 2.99 24.43
N VAL A 57 30.52 2.59 25.69
CA VAL A 57 31.69 2.04 26.37
C VAL A 57 31.43 0.57 26.68
N LEU A 58 32.43 -0.27 26.49
CA LEU A 58 32.35 -1.69 26.83
C LEU A 58 32.52 -1.89 28.34
N ALA A 59 31.62 -2.67 28.94
CA ALA A 59 31.77 -3.18 30.30
C ALA A 59 31.71 -4.70 30.29
N VAL A 60 32.62 -5.36 31.01
CA VAL A 60 32.73 -6.82 31.06
C VAL A 60 32.77 -7.27 32.52
N THR A 61 32.06 -8.36 32.81
CA THR A 61 32.05 -9.01 34.13
C THR A 61 32.56 -10.43 34.01
N GLU A 62 33.60 -10.78 34.76
CA GLU A 62 34.31 -12.07 34.60
C GLU A 62 33.76 -13.17 35.51
N ILE A 63 32.87 -12.83 36.44
CA ILE A 63 32.42 -13.71 37.52
C ILE A 63 30.90 -13.89 37.45
N THR A 64 30.45 -15.13 37.71
CA THR A 64 29.04 -15.50 37.92
C THR A 64 28.52 -14.99 39.26
N GLY A 65 27.27 -14.52 39.31
CA GLY A 65 26.67 -13.97 40.52
C GLY A 65 27.21 -12.58 40.87
N CYS A 66 27.79 -11.86 39.90
CA CYS A 66 28.19 -10.47 40.08
C CYS A 66 26.93 -9.60 40.09
N ASP A 67 26.74 -8.82 41.16
CA ASP A 67 25.68 -7.81 41.21
C ASP A 67 26.04 -6.68 40.23
N ILE A 68 25.18 -6.47 39.23
CA ILE A 68 25.30 -5.39 38.24
C ILE A 68 24.60 -4.14 38.74
N LEU A 69 23.38 -4.31 39.27
CA LEU A 69 22.56 -3.25 39.87
C LEU A 69 21.79 -3.81 41.06
N ARG A 70 21.66 -3.02 42.12
CA ARG A 70 20.91 -3.37 43.33
C ARG A 70 19.54 -2.70 43.37
N ASP A 71 18.67 -3.26 44.20
CA ASP A 71 17.34 -2.69 44.41
C ASP A 71 17.47 -1.27 44.99
N ASN A 72 16.77 -0.32 44.37
CA ASN A 72 16.83 1.12 44.63
C ASN A 72 18.19 1.80 44.33
N GLU A 73 19.06 1.20 43.53
CA GLU A 73 20.26 1.86 43.01
C GLU A 73 19.90 2.90 41.94
N GLU A 74 20.49 4.10 42.00
CA GLU A 74 20.23 5.14 40.99
C GLU A 74 20.93 4.78 39.68
N TYR A 75 20.21 4.86 38.57
CA TYR A 75 20.80 4.67 37.26
C TYR A 75 21.74 5.83 36.94
N ASP A 76 22.98 5.52 36.59
CA ASP A 76 24.00 6.45 36.11
C ASP A 76 24.30 6.30 34.61
N SER A 77 23.69 5.29 33.99
CA SER A 77 24.00 4.84 32.65
C SER A 77 22.79 4.19 31.97
N TRP A 78 22.88 4.12 30.65
CA TRP A 78 21.98 3.39 29.77
C TRP A 78 22.74 2.22 29.16
N CYS A 79 22.32 0.99 29.46
CA CYS A 79 23.06 -0.21 29.09
C CYS A 79 22.23 -1.18 28.24
N ILE A 80 22.93 -1.91 27.38
CA ILE A 80 22.42 -3.07 26.63
C ILE A 80 23.30 -4.29 26.92
N LEU A 81 22.68 -5.43 27.17
CA LEU A 81 23.37 -6.72 27.32
C LEU A 81 23.76 -7.25 25.93
N LEU A 82 25.06 -7.36 25.63
CA LEU A 82 25.56 -7.86 24.34
C LEU A 82 25.82 -9.37 24.35
N HIS A 83 26.19 -9.91 25.51
CA HIS A 83 26.50 -11.33 25.68
C HIS A 83 26.37 -11.76 27.14
N GLY A 84 25.99 -13.02 27.35
CA GLY A 84 25.74 -13.62 28.66
C GLY A 84 24.27 -13.58 29.06
N PHE A 85 23.99 -14.09 30.25
CA PHE A 85 22.64 -14.10 30.84
C PHE A 85 22.70 -13.48 32.23
N CYS A 86 21.69 -12.68 32.55
CA CYS A 86 21.50 -12.12 33.88
C CYS A 86 20.09 -12.44 34.38
N GLU A 87 19.89 -12.36 35.69
CA GLU A 87 18.58 -12.36 36.29
C GLU A 87 18.37 -11.10 37.12
N ASN A 88 17.18 -10.53 37.01
CA ASN A 88 16.70 -9.50 37.92
C ASN A 88 15.67 -10.11 38.86
N VAL A 89 15.90 -10.02 40.16
CA VAL A 89 14.97 -10.55 41.17
C VAL A 89 14.32 -9.40 41.92
N PHE A 90 12.99 -9.28 41.80
CA PHE A 90 12.20 -8.26 42.48
C PHE A 90 10.94 -8.87 43.10
N ASN A 91 10.71 -8.66 44.40
CA ASN A 91 9.55 -9.17 45.13
C ASN A 91 9.25 -10.68 44.92
N GLY A 92 10.31 -11.50 44.79
CA GLY A 92 10.21 -12.94 44.55
C GLY A 92 9.91 -13.34 43.10
N MET A 93 9.71 -12.37 42.19
CA MET A 93 9.67 -12.60 40.75
C MET A 93 11.08 -12.56 40.17
N VAL A 94 11.38 -13.47 39.27
CA VAL A 94 12.66 -13.55 38.56
C VAL A 94 12.41 -13.23 37.09
N GLU A 95 13.04 -12.16 36.60
CA GLU A 95 13.07 -11.81 35.18
C GLU A 95 14.45 -12.15 34.60
N HIS A 96 14.48 -12.87 33.48
CA HIS A 96 15.74 -13.22 32.81
C HIS A 96 16.08 -12.21 31.71
N TYR A 97 17.30 -11.67 31.77
CA TYR A 97 17.82 -10.74 30.78
C TYR A 97 18.66 -11.51 29.76
N GLN A 98 18.25 -11.40 28.49
CA GLN A 98 18.92 -12.01 27.34
C GLN A 98 19.68 -10.96 26.53
N PRO A 99 20.65 -11.37 25.68
CA PRO A 99 21.32 -10.43 24.78
C PRO A 99 20.31 -9.61 23.95
N GLY A 100 20.52 -8.29 23.90
CA GLY A 100 19.59 -7.32 23.33
C GLY A 100 18.69 -6.63 24.36
N LYS A 101 18.58 -7.15 25.59
CA LYS A 101 17.81 -6.49 26.66
C LYS A 101 18.47 -5.16 27.04
N VAL A 102 17.65 -4.11 27.05
CA VAL A 102 18.03 -2.74 27.41
C VAL A 102 17.51 -2.39 28.82
N PHE A 103 18.31 -1.66 29.58
CA PHE A 103 17.98 -1.19 30.94
C PHE A 103 18.76 0.08 31.29
N GLY A 104 18.43 0.73 32.41
CA GLY A 104 19.08 1.98 32.84
C GLY A 104 18.21 3.22 32.61
N ILE A 105 18.86 4.37 32.40
CA ILE A 105 18.16 5.60 32.01
C ILE A 105 17.72 5.49 30.55
N ILE A 106 16.42 5.29 30.31
CA ILE A 106 15.81 5.26 28.98
C ILE A 106 14.92 6.50 28.88
N SER A 107 15.08 7.31 27.83
CA SER A 107 14.45 8.65 27.78
C SER A 107 12.99 8.64 27.30
N GLU A 108 12.42 7.47 27.01
CA GLU A 108 11.08 7.36 26.41
C GLU A 108 9.95 7.68 27.42
N ASP A 109 10.23 7.66 28.73
CA ASP A 109 9.24 7.92 29.77
C ASP A 109 9.39 9.30 30.44
N THR A 110 8.32 10.09 30.40
CA THR A 110 8.14 11.34 31.18
C THR A 110 8.20 11.10 32.70
N ASN A 111 8.08 9.85 33.14
CA ASN A 111 8.35 9.39 34.50
C ASN A 111 9.69 8.67 34.56
N ARG A 112 10.80 9.41 34.58
CA ARG A 112 12.14 8.85 34.83
C ARG A 112 12.13 8.06 36.14
N CYS A 113 11.97 6.74 36.09
CA CYS A 113 12.30 5.88 37.22
C CYS A 113 13.83 5.95 37.37
N LYS A 114 14.27 6.82 38.28
CA LYS A 114 15.70 7.03 38.54
C LYS A 114 16.35 5.82 39.20
N TYR A 115 15.57 4.94 39.82
CA TYR A 115 16.06 3.85 40.62
C TYR A 115 15.72 2.50 40.01
N HIS A 116 16.67 1.57 40.08
CA HIS A 116 16.50 0.18 39.68
C HIS A 116 15.52 -0.54 40.62
N LYS A 117 14.71 -1.43 40.05
CA LYS A 117 13.77 -2.28 40.80
C LYS A 117 14.23 -3.73 40.70
N GLY A 118 14.62 -4.29 41.83
CA GLY A 118 15.16 -5.64 41.94
C GLY A 118 16.68 -5.66 42.01
N ASN A 119 17.23 -6.86 42.16
CA ASN A 119 18.67 -7.08 42.13
C ASN A 119 19.04 -7.80 40.83
N LEU A 120 19.77 -7.11 39.96
CA LEU A 120 20.29 -7.62 38.71
C LEU A 120 21.66 -8.25 38.93
N ARG A 121 21.78 -9.55 38.64
CA ARG A 121 23.04 -10.29 38.79
C ARG A 121 23.33 -11.21 37.61
N THR A 122 24.60 -11.45 37.35
CA THR A 122 25.05 -12.35 36.28
C THR A 122 24.74 -13.81 36.62
N LEU A 123 24.25 -14.57 35.65
CA LEU A 123 24.09 -16.03 35.75
C LEU A 123 25.28 -16.79 35.14
N GLU A 124 26.06 -16.13 34.28
CA GLU A 124 27.20 -16.69 33.58
C GLU A 124 28.46 -15.83 33.75
N LYS A 125 29.63 -16.40 33.45
CA LYS A 125 30.89 -15.65 33.37
C LYS A 125 30.94 -14.89 32.06
N LEU A 126 31.74 -13.82 32.02
CA LEU A 126 32.00 -13.02 30.82
C LEU A 126 30.73 -12.37 30.25
N CYS A 127 29.83 -11.87 31.11
CA CYS A 127 28.72 -11.06 30.63
C CYS A 127 29.28 -9.71 30.13
N ILE A 128 28.84 -9.31 28.94
CA ILE A 128 29.31 -8.12 28.22
C ILE A 128 28.17 -7.15 28.04
N PHE A 129 28.42 -5.89 28.37
CA PHE A 129 27.48 -4.80 28.24
C PHE A 129 28.08 -3.68 27.39
N ALA A 130 27.25 -2.98 26.63
CA ALA A 130 27.56 -1.67 26.11
C ALA A 130 26.77 -0.64 26.91
N CYS A 131 27.46 0.33 27.50
CA CYS A 131 26.87 1.32 28.37
C CYS A 131 27.19 2.74 27.90
N ILE A 132 26.22 3.63 28.06
CA ILE A 132 26.33 5.05 27.77
C ILE A 132 26.08 5.83 29.05
N PRO A 133 26.92 6.81 29.41
CA PRO A 133 26.69 7.65 30.58
C PRO A 133 25.37 8.44 30.49
N ALA A 134 24.70 8.61 31.62
CA ALA A 134 23.44 9.34 31.77
C ALA A 134 23.40 10.70 31.03
N TYR A 135 24.47 11.48 31.14
CA TYR A 135 24.54 12.84 30.58
C TYR A 135 24.54 12.88 29.04
N ASN A 136 24.79 11.75 28.37
CA ASN A 136 24.74 11.63 26.91
C ASN A 136 23.40 11.11 26.39
N VAL A 137 22.55 10.55 27.26
CA VAL A 137 21.26 9.94 26.86
C VAL A 137 20.35 10.96 26.19
N ASP A 138 20.14 12.11 26.82
CA ASP A 138 19.28 13.18 26.30
C ASP A 138 19.80 13.72 24.95
N ILE A 139 21.12 13.77 24.75
CA ILE A 139 21.74 14.21 23.49
C ILE A 139 21.46 13.18 22.38
N ILE A 140 21.63 11.90 22.66
CA ILE A 140 21.39 10.82 21.68
C ILE A 140 19.91 10.77 21.29
N TYR A 141 19.00 10.85 22.25
CA TYR A 141 17.57 10.92 21.94
C TYR A 141 17.16 12.20 21.22
N SER A 142 17.85 13.32 21.46
CA SER A 142 17.62 14.54 20.66
C SER A 142 17.95 14.34 19.17
N ILE A 143 18.83 13.41 18.80
CA ILE A 143 19.13 13.10 17.38
C ILE A 143 17.97 12.35 16.72
N GLN A 144 17.32 11.45 17.46
CA GLN A 144 16.08 10.83 16.99
C GLN A 144 15.02 11.91 16.69
N LEU A 145 14.91 12.92 17.56
CA LEU A 145 13.94 14.00 17.44
C LEU A 145 14.32 15.10 16.43
N LYS A 146 15.62 15.39 16.23
CA LYS A 146 16.10 16.45 15.32
C LYS A 146 15.91 16.12 13.85
N ASN A 147 15.95 14.83 13.50
CA ASN A 147 15.71 14.39 12.14
C ASN A 147 14.22 14.23 11.85
N SER A 148 13.35 14.30 12.86
CA SER A 148 11.90 14.31 12.67
C SER A 148 11.33 15.73 12.64
N ARG A 149 10.46 16.03 11.67
CA ARG A 149 9.68 17.26 11.62
C ARG A 149 8.20 16.94 11.75
N GLU A 150 7.56 17.53 12.75
CA GLU A 150 6.11 17.48 12.91
C GLU A 150 5.47 18.55 12.02
N ILE A 151 4.50 18.12 11.21
CA ILE A 151 3.66 19.00 10.39
C ILE A 151 2.35 19.18 11.16
N LEU A 152 2.04 20.44 11.49
CA LEU A 152 0.85 20.83 12.23
C LEU A 152 -0.17 21.49 11.29
N GLU A 153 -1.40 20.98 11.25
CA GLU A 153 -2.56 21.67 10.68
C GLU A 153 -3.59 21.86 11.82
N GLU A 154 -4.14 23.07 11.95
CA GLU A 154 -5.10 23.42 13.02
C GLU A 154 -4.65 23.03 14.45
N ASN A 155 -3.35 23.18 14.75
CA ASN A 155 -2.71 22.78 16.02
C ASN A 155 -2.75 21.27 16.32
N LYS A 156 -2.96 20.42 15.31
CA LYS A 156 -2.86 18.96 15.42
C LYS A 156 -1.71 18.45 14.55
N ILE A 157 -0.97 17.47 15.05
CA ILE A 157 0.08 16.80 14.28
C ILE A 157 -0.61 15.96 13.22
N VAL A 158 -0.47 16.37 11.95
CA VAL A 158 -1.04 15.65 10.80
C VAL A 158 -0.02 14.76 10.11
N ALA A 159 1.27 15.05 10.27
CA ALA A 159 2.34 14.20 9.76
C ALA A 159 3.64 14.39 10.53
N VAL A 160 4.48 13.38 10.47
CA VAL A 160 5.86 13.39 10.96
C VAL A 160 6.72 12.92 9.80
N THR A 161 7.60 13.79 9.33
CA THR A 161 8.59 13.45 8.32
C THR A 161 9.95 13.24 8.97
N ILE A 162 10.77 12.39 8.39
CA ILE A 162 12.14 12.13 8.80
C ILE A 162 13.04 12.57 7.65
N GLU A 163 14.01 13.44 7.93
CA GLU A 163 15.06 13.76 6.97
C GLU A 163 16.15 12.68 7.03
N ASP A 164 16.31 11.93 5.94
CA ASP A 164 17.40 10.99 5.79
C ASP A 164 18.67 11.75 5.37
N ASN A 165 19.60 11.88 6.31
CA ASN A 165 20.93 12.45 6.07
C ASN A 165 21.90 11.47 5.37
N CYS A 166 21.41 10.33 4.87
CA CYS A 166 22.22 9.34 4.18
C CYS A 166 22.64 9.86 2.80
N GLY A 167 23.88 10.35 2.72
CA GLY A 167 24.57 10.63 1.45
C GLY A 167 24.74 12.11 1.15
N LYS A 168 25.75 12.75 1.74
CA LYS A 168 26.32 14.01 1.20
C LYS A 168 27.25 13.77 0.01
N ASP A 169 27.46 12.51 -0.35
CA ASP A 169 28.20 12.10 -1.53
C ASP A 169 27.19 11.61 -2.56
N ASP A 170 27.24 12.24 -3.73
CA ASP A 170 26.39 12.11 -4.91
C ASP A 170 25.18 13.06 -4.99
N LEU A 171 25.17 13.80 -6.09
CA LEU A 171 24.17 14.76 -6.52
C LEU A 171 22.79 14.08 -6.63
N ASN A 172 22.00 14.05 -5.56
CA ASN A 172 20.54 14.24 -5.55
C ASN A 172 19.94 14.07 -4.14
N LYS A 173 19.44 15.19 -3.60
CA LYS A 173 18.43 15.39 -2.54
C LYS A 173 18.48 14.43 -1.34
N SER A 174 18.80 14.98 -0.16
CA SER A 174 18.37 14.46 1.14
C SER A 174 16.89 14.03 1.06
N GLY A 175 16.61 12.73 1.18
CA GLY A 175 15.27 12.19 1.09
C GLY A 175 14.47 12.58 2.33
N ILE A 176 13.29 13.19 2.15
CA ILE A 176 12.32 13.33 3.25
C ILE A 176 11.43 12.10 3.19
N THR A 177 11.45 11.28 4.22
CA THR A 177 10.61 10.09 4.36
C THR A 177 9.43 10.40 5.28
N LEU A 178 8.22 10.00 4.91
CA LEU A 178 7.04 10.17 5.76
C LEU A 178 6.96 9.01 6.76
N ALA A 179 7.13 9.29 8.05
CA ALA A 179 7.15 8.26 9.09
C ALA A 179 5.77 7.98 9.69
N ASN A 180 4.98 9.05 9.87
CA ASN A 180 3.60 8.95 10.32
C ASN A 180 2.77 10.04 9.67
N ALA A 181 1.51 9.77 9.36
CA ALA A 181 0.58 10.76 8.83
C ALA A 181 -0.86 10.35 9.05
N THR A 182 -1.74 11.35 9.14
CA THR A 182 -3.18 11.13 9.10
C THR A 182 -3.60 10.70 7.70
N GLU A 183 -4.72 9.97 7.63
CA GLU A 183 -5.38 9.57 6.39
C GLU A 183 -5.52 10.76 5.40
N GLU A 184 -6.07 11.86 5.91
CA GLU A 184 -6.34 13.07 5.14
C GLU A 184 -5.05 13.70 4.58
N PHE A 185 -3.97 13.70 5.38
CA PHE A 185 -2.68 14.22 4.94
C PHE A 185 -2.06 13.35 3.85
N LEU A 186 -2.15 12.02 3.98
CA LEU A 186 -1.67 11.09 2.97
C LEU A 186 -2.39 11.30 1.63
N ILE A 187 -3.72 11.39 1.66
CA ILE A 187 -4.54 11.64 0.46
C ILE A 187 -4.15 12.98 -0.18
N LYS A 188 -4.05 14.05 0.62
CA LYS A 188 -3.68 15.39 0.13
C LYS A 188 -2.28 15.42 -0.49
N SER A 189 -1.36 14.62 0.04
CA SER A 189 0.03 14.56 -0.41
C SER A 189 0.22 13.83 -1.74
N LEU A 190 -0.73 12.99 -2.17
CA LEU A 190 -0.65 12.25 -3.44
C LEU A 190 -0.40 13.16 -4.64
N PHE A 191 -1.03 14.33 -4.67
CA PHE A 191 -1.00 15.22 -5.84
C PHE A 191 -0.39 16.58 -5.53
N ASP A 192 0.44 16.66 -4.47
CA ASP A 192 1.13 17.89 -4.10
C ASP A 192 2.06 18.35 -5.25
N GLU A 193 2.07 19.65 -5.52
CA GLU A 193 2.82 20.25 -6.62
C GLU A 193 4.31 20.33 -6.31
N LYS A 194 4.69 20.32 -5.03
CA LYS A 194 6.07 20.56 -4.58
C LYS A 194 7.04 19.40 -4.81
N ASP A 195 6.56 18.23 -5.25
CA ASP A 195 7.35 16.99 -5.43
C ASP A 195 8.28 16.74 -4.24
N THR A 196 7.71 16.88 -3.05
CA THR A 196 8.44 16.77 -1.77
C THR A 196 8.98 15.35 -1.58
N TYR A 197 8.29 14.36 -2.13
CA TYR A 197 8.60 12.94 -2.04
C TYR A 197 8.94 12.39 -3.42
N ASN A 198 9.65 11.26 -3.47
CA ASN A 198 9.76 10.49 -4.70
C ASN A 198 8.38 9.91 -5.04
N MET A 199 7.65 10.58 -5.93
CA MET A 199 6.24 10.29 -6.22
C MET A 199 6.03 8.87 -6.75
N GLU A 200 6.95 8.31 -7.54
CA GLU A 200 6.85 6.93 -8.02
C GLU A 200 6.86 5.93 -6.87
N SER A 201 7.83 6.08 -5.95
CA SER A 201 7.92 5.24 -4.75
C SER A 201 6.74 5.48 -3.81
N PHE A 202 6.31 6.74 -3.66
CA PHE A 202 5.16 7.09 -2.82
C PHE A 202 3.87 6.44 -3.32
N TYR A 203 3.58 6.51 -4.62
CA TYR A 203 2.41 5.86 -5.22
C TYR A 203 2.45 4.35 -5.00
N TYR A 204 3.61 3.72 -5.23
CA TYR A 204 3.78 2.30 -5.03
C TYR A 204 3.48 1.88 -3.58
N HIS A 205 4.09 2.56 -2.60
CA HIS A 205 3.86 2.26 -1.18
C HIS A 205 2.43 2.55 -0.74
N PHE A 206 1.83 3.65 -1.23
CA PHE A 206 0.45 3.98 -0.96
C PHE A 206 -0.48 2.88 -1.49
N LEU A 207 -0.38 2.52 -2.77
CA LEU A 207 -1.25 1.51 -3.40
C LEU A 207 -1.08 0.11 -2.80
N LEU A 208 0.12 -0.24 -2.33
CA LEU A 208 0.35 -1.48 -1.60
C LEU A 208 -0.35 -1.55 -0.24
N THR A 209 -0.50 -0.41 0.45
CA THR A 209 -0.87 -0.40 1.88
C THR A 209 -2.16 0.33 2.19
N TYR A 210 -2.79 1.00 1.22
CA TYR A 210 -3.95 1.86 1.44
C TYR A 210 -5.11 1.14 2.13
N LYS A 211 -5.35 -0.14 1.83
CA LYS A 211 -6.44 -0.92 2.45
C LYS A 211 -6.30 -1.06 3.97
N ILE A 212 -5.10 -0.87 4.52
CA ILE A 212 -4.82 -0.97 5.96
C ILE A 212 -5.26 0.31 6.68
N PHE A 213 -5.01 1.48 6.08
CA PHE A 213 -5.24 2.77 6.73
C PHE A 213 -6.42 3.57 6.17
N LEU A 214 -6.96 3.19 4.99
CA LEU A 214 -8.16 3.76 4.38
C LEU A 214 -9.34 2.79 4.55
N PRO A 215 -10.13 2.88 5.63
CA PRO A 215 -11.29 2.02 5.81
C PRO A 215 -12.40 2.33 4.78
N ASN A 216 -12.44 3.55 4.24
CA ASN A 216 -13.43 3.96 3.25
C ASN A 216 -12.79 4.52 1.97
N ILE A 217 -12.63 3.66 0.97
CA ILE A 217 -12.03 4.02 -0.32
C ILE A 217 -12.79 5.12 -1.08
N VAL A 218 -14.08 5.31 -0.78
CA VAL A 218 -14.91 6.35 -1.41
C VAL A 218 -14.37 7.75 -1.11
N ASN A 219 -13.71 7.95 0.03
CA ASN A 219 -13.11 9.24 0.36
C ASN A 219 -11.98 9.59 -0.62
N LEU A 220 -11.11 8.61 -0.94
CA LEU A 220 -10.06 8.77 -1.93
C LEU A 220 -10.64 9.02 -3.32
N CYS A 221 -11.64 8.24 -3.74
CA CYS A 221 -12.32 8.42 -5.03
C CYS A 221 -12.89 9.85 -5.19
N LYS A 222 -13.62 10.34 -4.18
CA LYS A 222 -14.16 11.69 -4.18
C LYS A 222 -13.08 12.76 -4.20
N PHE A 223 -11.98 12.55 -3.48
CA PHE A 223 -10.85 13.49 -3.50
C PHE A 223 -10.21 13.58 -4.89
N ILE A 224 -10.03 12.45 -5.57
CA ILE A 224 -9.52 12.39 -6.94
C ILE A 224 -10.49 13.11 -7.90
N GLU A 225 -11.79 12.78 -7.83
CA GLU A 225 -12.82 13.40 -8.68
C GLU A 225 -12.85 14.93 -8.51
N ASN A 226 -12.89 15.41 -7.26
CA ASN A 226 -12.91 16.85 -6.96
C ASN A 226 -11.61 17.54 -7.43
N SER A 227 -10.47 16.88 -7.28
CA SER A 227 -9.17 17.43 -7.71
C SER A 227 -9.10 17.56 -9.24
N LEU A 228 -9.67 16.59 -9.95
CA LEU A 228 -9.79 16.60 -11.39
C LEU A 228 -10.75 17.71 -11.85
N GLU A 229 -11.92 17.86 -11.23
CA GLU A 229 -12.89 18.93 -11.54
C GLU A 229 -12.30 20.34 -11.36
N LEU A 230 -11.34 20.51 -10.44
CA LEU A 230 -10.60 21.76 -10.24
C LEU A 230 -9.44 21.97 -11.23
N ASN A 231 -9.23 21.04 -12.18
CA ASN A 231 -8.12 21.01 -13.15
C ASN A 231 -6.73 21.09 -12.48
N LYS A 232 -6.57 20.50 -11.29
CA LYS A 232 -5.30 20.48 -10.56
C LYS A 232 -4.59 19.15 -10.73
N SER A 233 -3.27 19.20 -10.97
CA SER A 233 -2.41 18.00 -11.01
C SER A 233 -2.93 16.88 -11.92
N VAL A 234 -3.59 17.22 -13.05
CA VAL A 234 -4.31 16.29 -13.94
C VAL A 234 -3.42 15.11 -14.38
N GLU A 235 -2.18 15.39 -14.79
CA GLU A 235 -1.22 14.36 -15.21
C GLU A 235 -0.83 13.43 -14.04
N LYS A 236 -0.58 13.97 -12.85
CA LYS A 236 -0.23 13.19 -11.65
C LYS A 236 -1.39 12.30 -11.21
N ILE A 237 -2.61 12.84 -11.26
CA ILE A 237 -3.83 12.11 -10.95
C ILE A 237 -4.00 10.96 -11.94
N PHE A 238 -3.85 11.22 -13.24
CA PHE A 238 -3.92 10.17 -14.26
C PHE A 238 -2.88 9.08 -14.04
N GLN A 239 -1.62 9.46 -13.79
CA GLN A 239 -0.55 8.50 -13.50
C GLN A 239 -0.89 7.64 -12.30
N PHE A 240 -1.38 8.22 -11.20
CA PHE A 240 -1.78 7.46 -10.02
C PHE A 240 -2.91 6.46 -10.32
N VAL A 241 -3.98 6.89 -10.98
CA VAL A 241 -5.11 6.01 -11.34
C VAL A 241 -4.66 4.92 -12.31
N TYR A 242 -3.80 5.26 -13.28
CA TYR A 242 -3.23 4.30 -14.21
C TYR A 242 -2.40 3.23 -13.49
N HIS A 243 -1.52 3.63 -12.57
CA HIS A 243 -0.73 2.68 -11.75
C HIS A 243 -1.64 1.83 -10.86
N TRP A 244 -2.70 2.41 -10.30
CA TRP A 244 -3.67 1.67 -9.51
C TRP A 244 -4.33 0.56 -10.33
N VAL A 245 -4.81 0.88 -11.53
CA VAL A 245 -5.39 -0.10 -12.46
C VAL A 245 -4.34 -1.13 -12.92
N ASP A 246 -3.11 -0.71 -13.24
CA ASP A 246 -2.10 -1.63 -13.76
C ASP A 246 -1.64 -2.65 -12.71
N PHE A 247 -1.37 -2.19 -11.48
CA PHE A 247 -0.78 -3.02 -10.44
C PHE A 247 -1.81 -3.70 -9.52
N HIS A 248 -3.01 -3.13 -9.37
CA HIS A 248 -4.02 -3.62 -8.42
C HIS A 248 -5.43 -3.67 -9.02
N PHE A 249 -5.56 -4.15 -10.27
CA PHE A 249 -6.86 -4.25 -10.95
C PHE A 249 -7.92 -5.05 -10.16
N GLU A 250 -7.48 -6.04 -9.39
CA GLU A 250 -8.34 -6.87 -8.52
C GLU A 250 -9.20 -6.03 -7.54
N ASP A 251 -8.73 -4.84 -7.17
CA ASP A 251 -9.45 -3.91 -6.32
C ASP A 251 -10.75 -3.45 -6.98
N PHE A 252 -10.69 -3.20 -8.30
CA PHE A 252 -11.81 -2.71 -9.08
C PHE A 252 -12.83 -3.84 -9.32
N GLU A 253 -12.35 -5.04 -9.69
CA GLU A 253 -13.24 -6.18 -10.00
C GLU A 253 -14.11 -6.61 -8.82
N THR A 254 -13.60 -6.41 -7.60
CA THR A 254 -14.27 -6.81 -6.37
C THR A 254 -15.16 -5.72 -5.77
N ASN A 255 -15.14 -4.50 -6.32
CA ASN A 255 -15.78 -3.34 -5.71
C ASN A 255 -16.50 -2.44 -6.72
N LEU A 256 -17.84 -2.50 -6.71
CA LEU A 256 -18.70 -1.68 -7.57
C LEU A 256 -18.47 -0.17 -7.40
N ASN A 257 -18.10 0.31 -6.21
CA ASN A 257 -17.81 1.74 -6.02
C ASN A 257 -16.56 2.17 -6.80
N LEU A 258 -15.55 1.30 -6.90
CA LEU A 258 -14.33 1.56 -7.67
C LEU A 258 -14.58 1.50 -9.17
N ILE A 259 -15.43 0.58 -9.64
CA ILE A 259 -15.87 0.55 -11.05
C ILE A 259 -16.63 1.83 -11.41
N ASN A 260 -17.57 2.25 -10.56
CA ASN A 260 -18.33 3.48 -10.77
C ASN A 260 -17.43 4.72 -10.75
N PHE A 261 -16.48 4.78 -9.81
CA PHE A 261 -15.44 5.80 -9.78
C PHE A 261 -14.63 5.82 -11.08
N LEU A 262 -14.18 4.66 -11.57
CA LEU A 262 -13.35 4.56 -12.77
C LEU A 262 -14.11 5.07 -14.01
N ASN A 263 -15.37 4.68 -14.18
CA ASN A 263 -16.23 5.20 -15.26
C ASN A 263 -16.38 6.72 -15.18
N LYS A 264 -16.70 7.25 -13.99
CA LYS A 264 -16.83 8.71 -13.78
C LYS A 264 -15.51 9.44 -13.99
N PHE A 265 -14.39 8.85 -13.58
CA PHE A 265 -13.05 9.39 -13.76
C PHE A 265 -12.73 9.52 -15.25
N ILE A 266 -12.99 8.49 -16.05
CA ILE A 266 -12.79 8.51 -17.51
C ILE A 266 -13.63 9.64 -18.15
N ASP A 267 -14.90 9.77 -17.76
CA ASP A 267 -15.78 10.82 -18.29
C ASP A 267 -15.31 12.24 -17.95
N LEU A 268 -14.86 12.45 -16.71
CA LEU A 268 -14.31 13.75 -16.29
C LEU A 268 -12.97 14.01 -16.99
N PHE A 269 -12.12 13.00 -17.11
CA PHE A 269 -10.81 13.13 -17.75
C PHE A 269 -10.96 13.45 -19.25
N LYS A 270 -11.85 12.78 -19.98
CA LYS A 270 -12.20 13.09 -21.38
C LYS A 270 -12.58 14.56 -21.58
N LYS A 271 -13.33 15.16 -20.65
CA LYS A 271 -13.77 16.56 -20.74
C LYS A 271 -12.63 17.55 -20.54
N ILE A 272 -11.62 17.19 -19.77
CA ILE A 272 -10.54 18.08 -19.34
C ILE A 272 -9.29 17.90 -20.21
N SER A 273 -9.02 16.67 -20.67
CA SER A 273 -7.84 16.33 -21.45
C SER A 273 -7.91 16.90 -22.87
N SER A 274 -6.77 17.35 -23.39
CA SER A 274 -6.67 17.71 -24.80
C SER A 274 -6.94 16.48 -25.67
N PRO A 275 -7.76 16.58 -26.74
CA PRO A 275 -8.09 15.45 -27.62
C PRO A 275 -6.89 14.88 -28.39
N VAL A 276 -5.72 15.50 -28.26
CA VAL A 276 -4.45 15.04 -28.86
C VAL A 276 -3.77 13.96 -28.01
N CYS A 277 -4.08 13.90 -26.71
CA CYS A 277 -3.46 12.97 -25.79
C CYS A 277 -4.47 11.86 -25.46
N HIS A 278 -4.38 10.73 -26.19
CA HIS A 278 -5.23 9.53 -26.08
C HIS A 278 -5.10 8.75 -24.76
N TYR A 279 -4.92 9.46 -23.64
CA TYR A 279 -4.72 8.88 -22.31
C TYR A 279 -5.95 8.12 -21.80
N ASP A 280 -7.15 8.62 -22.10
CA ASP A 280 -8.41 7.95 -21.80
C ASP A 280 -8.52 6.61 -22.53
N GLU A 281 -8.21 6.56 -23.83
CA GLU A 281 -8.16 5.31 -24.59
C GLU A 281 -7.12 4.34 -24.03
N MET A 282 -5.94 4.83 -23.64
CA MET A 282 -4.89 4.00 -23.04
C MET A 282 -5.31 3.39 -21.71
N LEU A 283 -6.02 4.14 -20.86
CA LEU A 283 -6.56 3.63 -19.60
C LEU A 283 -7.67 2.59 -19.85
N LEU A 284 -8.55 2.87 -20.80
CA LEU A 284 -9.63 1.96 -21.21
C LEU A 284 -9.09 0.63 -21.77
N GLU A 285 -8.04 0.70 -22.60
CA GLU A 285 -7.33 -0.47 -23.11
C GLU A 285 -6.72 -1.30 -21.98
N LEU A 286 -6.00 -0.64 -21.06
CA LEU A 286 -5.41 -1.29 -19.89
C LEU A 286 -6.47 -2.03 -19.06
N CYS A 287 -7.59 -1.37 -18.74
CA CYS A 287 -8.67 -1.99 -17.98
C CYS A 287 -9.25 -3.21 -18.71
N SER A 288 -9.40 -3.12 -20.04
CA SER A 288 -9.94 -4.22 -20.85
C SER A 288 -8.99 -5.42 -20.94
N VAL A 289 -7.67 -5.17 -20.92
CA VAL A 289 -6.63 -6.22 -20.89
C VAL A 289 -6.55 -6.89 -19.52
N LYS A 290 -6.72 -6.13 -18.44
CA LYS A 290 -6.61 -6.63 -17.06
C LYS A 290 -7.87 -7.33 -16.56
N ALA A 291 -9.03 -7.07 -17.18
CA ALA A 291 -10.29 -7.67 -16.78
C ALA A 291 -10.28 -9.21 -16.85
N SER A 292 -10.60 -9.81 -15.72
CA SER A 292 -10.73 -11.23 -15.52
C SER A 292 -12.00 -11.77 -16.19
N ILE A 293 -11.90 -13.02 -16.64
CA ILE A 293 -13.06 -13.77 -17.13
C ILE A 293 -13.77 -14.37 -15.92
N ILE A 294 -15.07 -14.11 -15.81
CA ILE A 294 -15.93 -14.55 -14.72
C ILE A 294 -16.93 -15.59 -15.27
N ASP A 295 -16.98 -16.76 -14.65
CA ASP A 295 -18.06 -17.72 -14.86
C ASP A 295 -19.29 -17.28 -14.06
N PHE A 296 -20.39 -16.98 -14.74
CA PHE A 296 -21.63 -16.51 -14.15
C PHE A 296 -22.80 -17.42 -14.53
N LYS A 297 -23.54 -17.94 -13.55
CA LYS A 297 -24.70 -18.80 -13.79
C LYS A 297 -26.01 -18.01 -13.64
N LEU A 298 -26.73 -17.85 -14.74
CA LEU A 298 -28.09 -17.35 -14.76
C LEU A 298 -29.07 -18.51 -14.56
N VAL A 299 -29.96 -18.38 -13.59
CA VAL A 299 -31.09 -19.29 -13.36
C VAL A 299 -32.37 -18.51 -13.62
N PHE A 300 -33.21 -19.02 -14.51
CA PHE A 300 -34.46 -18.37 -14.90
C PHE A 300 -35.64 -19.05 -14.21
N ASP A 301 -36.35 -18.31 -13.35
CA ASP A 301 -37.64 -18.73 -12.83
C ASP A 301 -38.72 -18.56 -13.91
N SER A 302 -39.47 -19.63 -14.17
CA SER A 302 -40.56 -19.81 -15.16
C SER A 302 -40.96 -18.61 -16.04
N GLN A 303 -40.71 -18.71 -17.36
CA GLN A 303 -41.24 -17.95 -18.53
C GLN A 303 -41.36 -16.41 -18.50
N ASN A 304 -41.34 -15.73 -17.35
CA ASN A 304 -41.53 -14.29 -17.23
C ASN A 304 -40.24 -13.51 -16.92
N CYS A 305 -39.21 -14.11 -16.29
CA CYS A 305 -37.94 -13.43 -15.99
C CYS A 305 -36.97 -13.33 -17.18
N LYS A 306 -37.26 -13.99 -18.31
CA LYS A 306 -36.39 -13.95 -19.51
C LYS A 306 -36.42 -12.61 -20.26
N LYS A 307 -37.43 -11.76 -20.01
CA LYS A 307 -37.60 -10.43 -20.65
C LYS A 307 -36.74 -9.33 -20.02
N ASP A 308 -36.08 -9.62 -18.90
CA ASP A 308 -35.37 -8.64 -18.07
C ASP A 308 -33.91 -8.44 -18.44
N TYR A 309 -33.38 -9.23 -19.39
CA TYR A 309 -32.02 -9.09 -19.91
C TYR A 309 -32.03 -8.54 -21.33
N LYS A 310 -31.38 -7.38 -21.52
CA LYS A 310 -31.16 -6.78 -22.85
C LYS A 310 -29.71 -6.95 -23.24
N PHE A 311 -29.48 -7.38 -24.48
CA PHE A 311 -28.13 -7.53 -25.00
C PHE A 311 -27.88 -6.53 -26.14
N LEU A 312 -26.71 -5.89 -26.13
CA LEU A 312 -26.21 -5.08 -27.24
C LEU A 312 -25.33 -5.95 -28.12
N VAL A 313 -25.55 -5.86 -29.43
CA VAL A 313 -24.63 -6.43 -30.41
C VAL A 313 -24.04 -5.31 -31.24
N ASP A 314 -22.71 -5.27 -31.28
CA ASP A 314 -21.97 -4.47 -32.25
C ASP A 314 -21.89 -5.20 -33.59
N THR A 315 -22.28 -4.48 -34.63
CA THR A 315 -22.36 -5.00 -35.99
C THR A 315 -21.34 -4.39 -36.95
N ASN A 316 -20.49 -3.46 -36.48
CA ASN A 316 -19.56 -2.69 -37.32
C ASN A 316 -18.21 -3.39 -37.64
N GLY A 317 -18.04 -4.67 -37.30
CA GLY A 317 -16.81 -5.43 -37.57
C GLY A 317 -17.01 -6.88 -38.01
N ASN A 318 -15.90 -7.54 -38.39
CA ASN A 318 -15.85 -8.98 -38.72
C ASN A 318 -16.18 -9.91 -37.53
N TYR A 319 -16.25 -9.38 -36.31
CA TYR A 319 -16.50 -10.08 -35.07
C TYR A 319 -17.58 -9.33 -34.29
N LYS A 320 -18.63 -10.02 -33.82
CA LYS A 320 -19.79 -9.41 -33.17
C LYS A 320 -19.70 -9.64 -31.67
N LYS A 321 -19.41 -8.57 -30.93
CA LYS A 321 -19.34 -8.61 -29.46
C LYS A 321 -20.74 -8.47 -28.88
N LEU A 322 -21.03 -9.26 -27.85
CA LEU A 322 -22.32 -9.30 -27.16
C LEU A 322 -22.16 -8.69 -25.77
N PHE A 323 -22.86 -7.61 -25.47
CA PHE A 323 -22.79 -6.93 -24.17
C PHE A 323 -24.12 -7.00 -23.42
N ILE A 324 -24.05 -6.98 -22.09
CA ILE A 324 -25.24 -6.87 -21.23
C ILE A 324 -25.57 -5.39 -21.04
N LEU A 325 -26.77 -4.96 -21.45
CA LEU A 325 -27.25 -3.56 -21.47
C LEU A 325 -28.09 -3.24 -20.22
N SER A 326 -28.90 -4.18 -19.78
CA SER A 326 -29.66 -4.08 -18.53
C SER A 326 -29.94 -5.46 -17.97
N SER A 327 -29.69 -5.66 -16.68
CA SER A 327 -30.15 -6.80 -15.89
C SER A 327 -31.19 -6.32 -14.88
N ASN A 328 -32.47 -6.56 -15.13
CA ASN A 328 -33.56 -6.23 -14.21
C ASN A 328 -33.64 -7.25 -13.05
N THR A 329 -32.52 -7.48 -12.36
CA THR A 329 -32.46 -8.40 -11.23
C THR A 329 -31.87 -7.70 -10.01
N ASN A 330 -32.58 -7.78 -8.88
CA ASN A 330 -32.26 -7.17 -7.59
C ASN A 330 -30.91 -7.60 -6.95
N LEU A 331 -30.04 -8.30 -7.67
CA LEU A 331 -28.90 -9.01 -7.07
C LEU A 331 -27.52 -8.63 -7.65
N VAL A 332 -27.38 -8.30 -8.95
CA VAL A 332 -26.10 -7.87 -9.55
C VAL A 332 -26.37 -7.01 -10.80
N ASP A 333 -25.77 -5.82 -10.89
CA ASP A 333 -25.77 -5.01 -12.12
C ASP A 333 -24.67 -5.54 -13.06
N LEU A 334 -25.07 -6.33 -14.06
CA LEU A 334 -24.17 -6.90 -15.06
C LEU A 334 -24.00 -5.98 -16.28
N LYS A 335 -24.48 -4.74 -16.22
CA LYS A 335 -24.30 -3.78 -17.30
C LYS A 335 -22.81 -3.53 -17.53
N GLY A 336 -22.36 -3.61 -18.78
CA GLY A 336 -20.95 -3.37 -19.11
C GLY A 336 -20.13 -4.60 -19.48
N PHE A 337 -20.63 -5.79 -19.15
CA PHE A 337 -19.91 -7.03 -19.41
C PHE A 337 -20.07 -7.51 -20.85
N GLU A 338 -18.94 -7.82 -21.48
CA GLU A 338 -18.83 -8.56 -22.74
C GLU A 338 -18.99 -10.06 -22.44
N ILE A 339 -19.82 -10.73 -23.23
CA ILE A 339 -20.03 -12.17 -23.14
C ILE A 339 -19.05 -12.86 -24.08
N ILE A 340 -18.22 -13.73 -23.52
CA ILE A 340 -17.20 -14.51 -24.20
C ILE A 340 -17.76 -15.87 -24.62
N SER A 341 -18.50 -16.53 -23.72
CA SER A 341 -19.13 -17.81 -24.02
C SER A 341 -20.49 -17.95 -23.33
N ILE A 342 -21.37 -18.74 -23.95
CA ILE A 342 -22.68 -19.10 -23.42
C ILE A 342 -22.81 -20.62 -23.49
N ASN A 343 -23.03 -21.28 -22.36
CA ASN A 343 -23.12 -22.74 -22.24
C ASN A 343 -21.94 -23.45 -22.94
N SER A 344 -20.71 -22.94 -22.73
CA SER A 344 -19.47 -23.44 -23.34
C SER A 344 -19.33 -23.20 -24.85
N ILE A 345 -20.26 -22.47 -25.48
CA ILE A 345 -20.14 -22.03 -26.87
C ILE A 345 -19.47 -20.66 -26.89
N ASN A 346 -18.31 -20.55 -27.54
CA ASN A 346 -17.62 -19.27 -27.73
C ASN A 346 -18.38 -18.40 -28.74
N VAL A 347 -18.81 -17.21 -28.31
CA VAL A 347 -19.63 -16.29 -29.11
C VAL A 347 -18.84 -15.13 -29.74
N MET A 348 -17.58 -14.94 -29.36
CA MET A 348 -16.75 -13.80 -29.78
C MET A 348 -16.60 -13.68 -31.31
N ASN A 349 -16.60 -14.83 -32.00
CA ASN A 349 -16.36 -14.90 -33.44
C ASN A 349 -17.56 -15.39 -34.26
N MET A 350 -18.76 -15.40 -33.65
CA MET A 350 -19.96 -15.84 -34.35
C MET A 350 -20.54 -14.69 -35.19
N ASP A 351 -21.09 -15.03 -36.36
CA ASP A 351 -21.88 -14.09 -37.13
C ASP A 351 -23.27 -13.90 -36.49
N PHE A 352 -23.96 -12.83 -36.86
CA PHE A 352 -25.23 -12.46 -36.23
C PHE A 352 -26.33 -13.49 -36.46
N LYS A 353 -26.30 -14.14 -37.63
CA LYS A 353 -27.25 -15.21 -37.95
C LYS A 353 -27.00 -16.43 -37.06
N SER A 354 -25.75 -16.82 -36.82
CA SER A 354 -25.42 -17.88 -35.88
C SER A 354 -25.83 -17.49 -34.46
N LEU A 355 -25.53 -16.26 -34.01
CA LEU A 355 -25.96 -15.76 -32.69
C LEU A 355 -27.47 -15.84 -32.48
N LEU A 356 -28.28 -15.43 -33.47
CA LEU A 356 -29.74 -15.57 -33.41
C LEU A 356 -30.21 -17.03 -33.43
N SER A 357 -29.49 -17.90 -34.14
CA SER A 357 -29.86 -19.30 -34.29
C SER A 357 -29.63 -20.13 -33.03
N ILE A 358 -28.85 -19.62 -32.07
CA ILE A 358 -28.59 -20.37 -30.85
C ILE A 358 -29.85 -20.28 -29.97
N GLN A 359 -30.58 -21.40 -29.92
CA GLN A 359 -31.82 -21.57 -29.17
C GLN A 359 -31.55 -21.66 -27.66
N TYR A 360 -31.20 -20.54 -27.03
CA TYR A 360 -30.96 -20.46 -25.58
C TYR A 360 -32.24 -20.42 -24.73
N LEU A 361 -33.41 -20.31 -25.35
CA LEU A 361 -34.69 -20.05 -24.69
C LEU A 361 -35.35 -21.28 -24.04
N ASN A 362 -34.86 -22.49 -24.29
CA ASN A 362 -35.46 -23.72 -23.75
C ASN A 362 -34.82 -24.23 -22.44
N SER A 363 -33.66 -23.70 -22.04
CA SER A 363 -33.05 -24.09 -20.76
C SER A 363 -33.54 -23.20 -19.61
N SER A 364 -33.67 -23.81 -18.42
CA SER A 364 -33.92 -23.10 -17.16
C SER A 364 -32.66 -22.44 -16.61
N GLU A 365 -31.49 -22.83 -17.12
CA GLU A 365 -30.18 -22.34 -16.69
C GLU A 365 -29.33 -21.92 -17.89
N MET A 366 -28.50 -20.90 -17.71
CA MET A 366 -27.52 -20.42 -18.67
C MET A 366 -26.21 -20.11 -17.95
N ASN A 367 -25.13 -20.77 -18.37
CA ASN A 367 -23.79 -20.48 -17.88
C ASN A 367 -23.13 -19.50 -18.85
N LEU A 368 -22.68 -18.36 -18.35
CA LEU A 368 -22.00 -17.32 -19.09
C LEU A 368 -20.55 -17.25 -18.67
N GLN A 369 -19.65 -17.06 -19.62
CA GLN A 369 -18.34 -16.49 -19.36
C GLN A 369 -18.36 -15.04 -19.79
N ILE A 370 -18.17 -14.15 -18.83
CA ILE A 370 -18.26 -12.71 -19.04
C ILE A 370 -16.96 -12.03 -18.63
N ARG A 371 -16.65 -10.89 -19.24
CA ARG A 371 -15.53 -10.03 -18.86
C ARG A 371 -15.96 -8.58 -18.99
N TYR A 372 -15.62 -7.75 -18.01
CA TYR A 372 -15.91 -6.34 -18.14
C TYR A 372 -14.98 -5.73 -19.21
N ASN A 373 -15.56 -5.17 -20.27
CA ASN A 373 -14.79 -4.60 -21.36
C ASN A 373 -15.00 -3.09 -21.39
N PHE A 374 -14.09 -2.39 -20.73
CA PHE A 374 -14.17 -0.94 -20.48
C PHE A 374 -14.11 -0.12 -21.77
N LEU A 375 -13.24 -0.49 -22.71
CA LEU A 375 -13.02 0.28 -23.93
C LEU A 375 -14.24 0.25 -24.83
N ASP A 376 -14.70 -0.96 -25.16
CA ASP A 376 -15.77 -1.14 -26.12
C ASP A 376 -17.10 -0.68 -25.54
N ILE A 377 -17.40 -0.94 -24.26
CA ILE A 377 -18.66 -0.48 -23.66
C ILE A 377 -18.78 1.04 -23.69
N ASN A 378 -17.69 1.77 -23.43
CA ASN A 378 -17.73 3.24 -23.43
C ASN A 378 -17.85 3.79 -24.85
N LYS A 379 -17.11 3.24 -25.82
CA LYS A 379 -17.28 3.59 -27.25
C LYS A 379 -18.70 3.31 -27.73
N MET A 380 -19.26 2.16 -27.36
CA MET A 380 -20.63 1.79 -27.71
C MET A 380 -21.69 2.65 -27.05
N GLN A 381 -21.52 3.02 -25.77
CA GLN A 381 -22.45 3.93 -25.10
C GLN A 381 -22.44 5.31 -25.77
N ASP A 382 -21.26 5.88 -26.03
CA ASP A 382 -21.13 7.17 -26.70
C ASP A 382 -21.86 7.16 -28.05
N GLU A 383 -21.60 6.16 -28.90
CA GLU A 383 -22.26 6.03 -30.21
C GLU A 383 -23.76 5.69 -30.13
N TYR A 384 -24.17 4.79 -29.22
CA TYR A 384 -25.57 4.41 -29.04
C TYR A 384 -26.43 5.58 -28.56
N TRP A 385 -25.96 6.36 -27.58
CA TRP A 385 -26.68 7.54 -27.08
C TRP A 385 -26.72 8.67 -28.10
N LEU A 386 -25.67 8.83 -28.91
CA LEU A 386 -25.66 9.73 -30.07
C LEU A 386 -26.77 9.36 -31.07
N ILE A 387 -26.97 8.07 -31.35
CA ILE A 387 -27.95 7.58 -32.33
C ILE A 387 -29.40 7.61 -31.79
N HIS A 388 -29.62 7.31 -30.51
CA HIS A 388 -30.96 7.15 -29.92
C HIS A 388 -31.45 8.32 -29.04
N SER A 389 -30.71 9.43 -29.01
CA SER A 389 -31.19 10.68 -28.39
C SER A 389 -32.39 11.31 -29.10
N ASN A 390 -32.65 10.92 -30.36
CA ASN A 390 -33.82 11.31 -31.15
C ASN A 390 -34.55 10.05 -31.67
N GLU A 391 -35.61 9.67 -30.98
CA GLU A 391 -36.69 8.74 -31.39
C GLU A 391 -36.48 7.20 -31.35
N VAL A 392 -37.59 6.56 -30.95
CA VAL A 392 -38.06 5.17 -30.85
C VAL A 392 -37.07 4.01 -31.16
N PRO A 393 -36.98 2.98 -30.30
CA PRO A 393 -36.15 1.79 -30.55
C PRO A 393 -36.59 1.07 -31.84
N CYS A 394 -35.67 0.92 -32.81
CA CYS A 394 -35.86 0.11 -34.03
C CYS A 394 -36.21 -1.33 -33.60
N GLN A 395 -37.50 -1.68 -33.66
CA GLN A 395 -37.95 -3.06 -33.64
C GLN A 395 -37.85 -3.59 -35.08
N TYR A 396 -36.84 -4.43 -35.32
CA TYR A 396 -36.72 -5.31 -36.48
C TYR A 396 -36.87 -4.65 -37.85
N ASP A 397 -35.75 -4.40 -38.51
CA ASP A 397 -35.69 -4.54 -39.96
C ASP A 397 -34.25 -4.86 -40.38
N ASP A 398 -34.07 -5.82 -41.31
CA ASP A 398 -32.79 -6.19 -41.94
C ASP A 398 -32.12 -5.02 -42.72
N LYS A 399 -32.72 -3.83 -42.63
CA LYS A 399 -32.31 -2.57 -43.24
C LYS A 399 -31.98 -1.47 -42.22
N CYS A 400 -31.96 -1.74 -40.91
CA CYS A 400 -31.51 -0.75 -39.94
C CYS A 400 -29.99 -0.53 -40.14
N CYS A 401 -29.64 0.54 -40.86
CA CYS A 401 -28.28 1.00 -41.18
C CYS A 401 -27.54 1.56 -39.94
N HIS A 402 -27.63 0.90 -38.80
CA HIS A 402 -27.07 1.39 -37.54
C HIS A 402 -26.03 0.40 -37.02
N SER A 403 -24.94 0.95 -36.50
CA SER A 403 -23.78 0.22 -35.97
C SER A 403 -24.12 -0.79 -34.87
N PHE A 404 -25.25 -0.59 -34.18
CA PHE A 404 -25.66 -1.36 -33.01
C PHE A 404 -27.10 -1.84 -33.13
N VAL A 405 -27.35 -3.08 -32.70
CA VAL A 405 -28.69 -3.67 -32.61
C VAL A 405 -28.94 -4.10 -31.17
N ILE A 406 -30.07 -3.68 -30.59
CA ILE A 406 -30.55 -4.28 -29.34
C ILE A 406 -31.12 -5.65 -29.70
N LEU A 407 -30.41 -6.70 -29.27
CA LEU A 407 -31.00 -8.01 -29.18
C LEU A 407 -31.90 -8.01 -27.94
N TYR A 408 -33.18 -7.83 -28.20
CA TYR A 408 -34.15 -8.58 -27.43
C TYR A 408 -33.89 -10.03 -27.82
N ILE A 409 -33.43 -10.86 -26.88
CA ILE A 409 -33.61 -12.30 -27.04
C ILE A 409 -35.14 -12.47 -27.05
N MET A 410 -35.73 -12.35 -28.23
CA MET A 410 -37.16 -12.47 -28.42
C MET A 410 -37.52 -13.90 -28.09
N LEU A 411 -38.30 -14.03 -27.02
CA LEU A 411 -38.97 -15.25 -26.58
C LEU A 411 -39.70 -15.96 -27.72
#